data_AF-A0A954G708-F1
#
_entry.id   AF-A0A954G708-F1
#
_cell.length_a   1.000
_cell.length_b   1.000
_cell.length_c   1.000
_cell.angle_alpha   90.00
_cell.angle_beta   90.00
_cell.angle_gamma   90.00
#
_symmetry.space_group_name_H-M   'P 1'
#
loop_
_entity.id
_entity.type
_entity.pdbx_description
1 polymer ?
#
loop_
_entity_poly.entity_id
_entity_poly.type
_entity_poly.pdbx_seq_one_letter_code
_entity_poly.pdbx_strand_id
1 'polypeptide(L)'
;MYSRFRHTICNHKLRKDLKSFGPQIMALLLVSGLTLTCLNTNARAQSPNDGNSKLVNDLLRLLEKSELATRDREYKPSGLDLPPAPQLNASRVNIHEVRQALNDFAKDSSALALSLNRVMYQVPGVREYIADVLKVRARASILSDRVNRSSDLNQIATEYGEIDQLWRVVSLQLENVRGLDRESQNLIARMNQADRKLGDLLQTGPQLKRTELLTQTSALSNALGILVEDIEIELSREPQKFELVRTGQEVEQRMIQVSNLIIDRQSYDAIKREYLAFRDSWNSFATRLRPYHNRIISRGIQRVVQQDRSIQELLWLPQDGANMQEIAHLTEALKRDVDEFYRRATLRLLISLPPANYIATSDEFYGTVENLIDTVNHN
;
A
#
# COMPACT_ATOMS: atom_id res chain seq x y z
N MET A 1 21.15 43.29 -46.72
CA MET A 1 20.70 44.58 -47.29
C MET A 1 19.72 44.27 -48.42
N TYR A 2 18.48 44.78 -48.30
CA TYR A 2 17.38 44.95 -49.29
C TYR A 2 17.22 43.91 -50.44
N SER A 3 16.06 43.36 -50.78
CA SER A 3 14.71 43.93 -50.78
C SER A 3 13.65 42.82 -50.94
N ARG A 4 12.47 43.11 -50.41
CA ARG A 4 11.21 42.36 -50.49
C ARG A 4 10.64 42.36 -51.92
N PHE A 5 9.89 41.32 -52.26
CA PHE A 5 8.69 41.45 -53.10
C PHE A 5 7.58 40.51 -52.61
N ARG A 6 6.46 41.11 -52.20
CA ARG A 6 5.16 40.46 -52.04
C ARG A 6 4.42 40.59 -53.38
N HIS A 7 3.65 39.58 -53.76
CA HIS A 7 2.39 39.81 -54.47
C HIS A 7 1.36 38.74 -54.10
N THR A 8 0.27 39.24 -53.54
CA THR A 8 -1.09 38.69 -53.46
C THR A 8 -1.72 38.60 -54.86
N ILE A 9 -2.68 37.68 -55.07
CA ILE A 9 -4.07 37.94 -55.56
C ILE A 9 -4.85 36.64 -55.91
N CYS A 10 -6.07 36.57 -55.34
CA CYS A 10 -7.37 36.02 -55.77
C CYS A 10 -7.60 34.62 -56.39
N ASN A 11 -8.40 33.82 -55.65
CA ASN A 11 -9.81 33.44 -55.90
C ASN A 11 -10.29 33.22 -57.35
N HIS A 12 -10.88 32.04 -57.65
CA HIS A 12 -12.36 31.89 -57.76
C HIS A 12 -12.85 30.42 -57.88
N LYS A 13 -13.92 30.12 -57.12
CA LYS A 13 -15.12 29.30 -57.44
C LYS A 13 -14.97 28.02 -58.30
N LEU A 14 -15.43 26.90 -57.73
CA LEU A 14 -16.61 26.23 -58.29
C LEU A 14 -17.45 25.53 -57.22
N ARG A 15 -18.76 25.60 -57.47
CA ARG A 15 -19.91 25.34 -56.61
C ARG A 15 -20.65 24.13 -57.19
N LYS A 16 -21.19 23.25 -56.34
CA LYS A 16 -22.42 22.43 -56.52
C LYS A 16 -22.57 21.57 -55.25
N ASP A 17 -23.41 21.93 -54.28
CA ASP A 17 -24.88 21.83 -54.22
C ASP A 17 -25.44 20.41 -54.35
N LEU A 18 -25.78 19.82 -53.20
CA LEU A 18 -26.97 18.98 -52.91
C LEU A 18 -27.04 18.91 -51.37
N LYS A 19 -27.83 19.76 -50.68
CA LYS A 19 -29.27 19.58 -50.34
C LYS A 19 -29.59 18.13 -49.97
N SER A 20 -30.29 17.78 -48.90
CA SER A 20 -30.94 18.48 -47.78
C SER A 20 -31.64 17.37 -47.00
N PHE A 21 -31.69 17.41 -45.67
CA PHE A 21 -32.94 17.29 -44.90
C PHE A 21 -32.60 17.48 -43.42
N GLY A 22 -33.12 18.58 -42.89
CA GLY A 22 -32.90 19.05 -41.53
C GLY A 22 -33.92 18.51 -40.52
N PRO A 23 -33.83 18.99 -39.27
CA PRO A 23 -34.30 18.30 -38.08
C PRO A 23 -35.45 19.03 -37.33
N GLN A 24 -35.94 18.40 -36.27
CA GLN A 24 -36.61 18.96 -35.07
C GLN A 24 -37.97 19.67 -35.20
N ILE A 25 -38.91 19.35 -34.29
CA ILE A 25 -39.40 20.23 -33.18
C ILE A 25 -40.79 19.76 -32.64
N MET A 26 -40.77 19.36 -31.35
CA MET A 26 -41.69 19.64 -30.22
C MET A 26 -43.19 19.26 -30.16
N ALA A 27 -43.52 18.71 -28.97
CA ALA A 27 -44.50 19.19 -27.97
C ALA A 27 -45.84 18.44 -27.71
N LEU A 28 -45.84 17.73 -26.56
CA LEU A 28 -46.64 17.99 -25.33
C LEU A 28 -48.15 17.62 -25.21
N LEU A 29 -48.38 16.63 -24.32
CA LEU A 29 -49.31 16.55 -23.16
C LEU A 29 -50.84 16.83 -23.27
N LEU A 30 -51.65 15.88 -22.75
CA LEU A 30 -52.63 15.95 -21.61
C LEU A 30 -53.59 14.73 -21.67
N VAL A 31 -53.57 13.76 -20.73
CA VAL A 31 -54.13 13.67 -19.35
C VAL A 31 -55.58 13.12 -19.26
N SER A 32 -55.74 12.19 -18.30
CA SER A 32 -56.95 11.60 -17.66
C SER A 32 -57.55 10.33 -18.30
N GLY A 33 -57.89 9.26 -17.56
CA GLY A 33 -58.09 9.13 -16.11
C GLY A 33 -58.00 7.69 -15.55
N LEU A 34 -57.89 7.67 -14.22
CA LEU A 34 -57.88 6.53 -13.28
C LEU A 34 -59.09 5.58 -13.44
N THR A 35 -58.89 4.28 -13.16
CA THR A 35 -59.40 3.62 -11.93
C THR A 35 -58.75 2.25 -11.69
N LEU A 36 -58.36 2.04 -10.43
CA LEU A 36 -57.96 0.79 -9.75
C LEU A 36 -58.93 -0.38 -9.99
N THR A 37 -58.42 -1.62 -10.07
CA THR A 37 -58.53 -2.61 -8.98
C THR A 37 -57.78 -3.92 -9.29
N CYS A 38 -57.33 -4.55 -8.20
CA CYS A 38 -56.30 -5.57 -8.08
C CYS A 38 -56.75 -6.98 -8.47
N LEU A 39 -55.83 -7.80 -8.99
CA LEU A 39 -55.75 -9.22 -8.65
C LEU A 39 -54.28 -9.59 -8.36
N ASN A 40 -54.03 -9.87 -7.08
CA ASN A 40 -52.80 -10.38 -6.52
C ASN A 40 -52.57 -11.83 -6.99
N THR A 41 -51.52 -12.05 -7.78
CA THR A 41 -50.81 -13.34 -7.79
C THR A 41 -49.49 -13.15 -7.06
N ASN A 42 -49.42 -13.68 -5.84
CA ASN A 42 -48.20 -13.75 -5.04
C ASN A 42 -47.17 -14.67 -5.71
N ALA A 43 -46.43 -14.14 -6.69
CA ALA A 43 -45.14 -14.69 -7.07
C ALA A 43 -44.11 -14.19 -6.06
N ARG A 44 -43.81 -15.02 -5.06
CA ARG A 44 -42.72 -14.81 -4.11
C ARG A 44 -41.42 -14.83 -4.91
N ALA A 45 -40.95 -13.65 -5.33
CA ALA A 45 -39.63 -13.49 -5.90
C ALA A 45 -38.61 -13.93 -4.84
N GLN A 46 -38.03 -15.12 -5.04
CA GLN A 46 -36.87 -15.55 -4.28
C GLN A 46 -35.74 -14.57 -4.59
N SER A 47 -35.32 -13.85 -3.55
CA SER A 47 -34.14 -12.99 -3.57
C SER A 47 -32.92 -13.81 -4.03
N PRO A 48 -32.11 -13.36 -5.02
CA PRO A 48 -30.92 -14.08 -5.48
C PRO A 48 -29.79 -14.15 -4.43
N ASN A 49 -29.98 -13.55 -3.25
CA ASN A 49 -28.92 -13.30 -2.27
C ASN A 49 -28.75 -14.40 -1.20
N ASP A 50 -29.68 -15.36 -1.11
CA ASP A 50 -29.63 -16.44 -0.11
C ASP A 50 -28.60 -17.55 -0.44
N GLY A 51 -28.25 -17.71 -1.72
CA GLY A 51 -27.25 -18.68 -2.15
C GLY A 51 -25.82 -18.27 -1.75
N ASN A 52 -25.49 -16.99 -1.94
CA ASN A 52 -24.17 -16.45 -1.61
C ASN A 52 -23.95 -16.34 -0.10
N SER A 53 -24.99 -16.03 0.68
CA SER A 53 -24.89 -16.01 2.14
C SER A 53 -24.64 -17.41 2.71
N LYS A 54 -25.27 -18.46 2.15
CA LYS A 54 -25.00 -19.86 2.51
C LYS A 54 -23.59 -20.30 2.16
N LEU A 55 -23.12 -20.02 0.94
CA LEU A 55 -21.75 -20.35 0.52
C LEU A 55 -20.70 -19.65 1.38
N VAL A 56 -20.92 -18.38 1.71
CA VAL A 56 -20.04 -17.64 2.62
C VAL A 56 -20.09 -18.23 4.01
N ASN A 57 -21.26 -18.58 4.54
CA ASN A 57 -21.39 -19.22 5.86
C ASN A 57 -20.76 -20.62 5.91
N ASP A 58 -20.82 -21.39 4.82
CA ASP A 58 -20.18 -22.71 4.72
C ASP A 58 -18.67 -22.59 4.55
N LEU A 59 -18.18 -21.63 3.75
CA LEU A 59 -16.75 -21.30 3.67
C LEU A 59 -16.22 -20.80 5.01
N LEU A 60 -17.00 -20.00 5.74
CA LEU A 60 -16.66 -19.53 7.08
C LEU A 60 -16.61 -20.68 8.08
N ARG A 61 -17.57 -21.61 8.04
CA ARG A 61 -17.51 -22.82 8.87
C ARG A 61 -16.29 -23.68 8.54
N LEU A 62 -15.90 -23.74 7.27
CA LEU A 62 -14.69 -24.46 6.86
C LEU A 62 -13.42 -23.74 7.30
N LEU A 63 -13.36 -22.41 7.18
CA LEU A 63 -12.25 -21.58 7.65
C LEU A 63 -12.11 -21.59 9.17
N GLU A 64 -13.23 -21.51 9.89
CA GLU A 64 -13.28 -21.63 11.34
C GLU A 64 -12.77 -23.01 11.79
N LYS A 65 -13.24 -24.09 11.13
CA LYS A 65 -12.74 -25.44 11.39
C LYS A 65 -11.26 -25.61 11.02
N SER A 66 -10.79 -24.99 9.93
CA SER A 66 -9.38 -25.09 9.52
C SER A 66 -8.46 -24.28 10.42
N GLU A 67 -8.84 -23.08 10.84
CA GLU A 67 -8.07 -22.26 11.78
C GLU A 67 -8.02 -22.93 13.16
N LEU A 68 -9.13 -23.52 13.63
CA LEU A 68 -9.14 -24.34 14.86
C LEU A 68 -8.19 -25.55 14.74
N ALA A 69 -8.23 -26.28 13.62
CA ALA A 69 -7.39 -27.45 13.39
C ALA A 69 -5.89 -27.12 13.17
N THR A 70 -5.58 -25.93 12.64
CA THR A 70 -4.20 -25.48 12.43
C THR A 70 -3.58 -25.03 13.75
N ARG A 71 -4.35 -24.37 14.64
CA ARG A 71 -3.90 -23.98 15.98
C ARG A 71 -3.58 -25.17 16.89
N ASP A 72 -4.34 -26.27 16.81
CA ASP A 72 -4.06 -27.48 17.62
C ASP A 72 -2.72 -28.15 17.23
N ARG A 73 -2.16 -27.84 16.06
CA ARG A 73 -0.86 -28.37 15.60
C ARG A 73 0.33 -27.47 15.93
N GLU A 74 0.10 -26.21 16.29
CA GLU A 74 1.14 -25.19 16.40
C GLU A 74 1.31 -24.72 17.84
N TYR A 75 1.57 -25.64 18.79
CA TYR A 75 2.14 -25.25 20.09
C TYR A 75 2.90 -26.40 20.78
N LYS A 76 4.18 -26.55 20.41
CA LYS A 76 5.24 -27.01 21.32
C LYS A 76 6.44 -26.09 21.09
N PRO A 77 6.62 -25.04 21.90
CA PRO A 77 7.81 -24.22 21.79
C PRO A 77 9.02 -25.06 22.19
N SER A 78 9.98 -25.19 21.28
CA SER A 78 11.34 -25.63 21.59
C SER A 78 11.92 -24.68 22.65
N GLY A 79 12.48 -25.25 23.72
CA GLY A 79 12.93 -24.56 24.94
C GLY A 79 14.04 -23.54 24.74
N LEU A 80 13.69 -22.36 24.26
CA LEU A 80 14.45 -21.13 24.41
C LEU A 80 13.67 -20.21 25.36
N ASP A 81 14.26 -19.94 26.52
CA ASP A 81 13.73 -19.05 27.55
C ASP A 81 13.54 -17.64 26.98
N LEU A 82 12.33 -17.37 26.50
CA LEU A 82 11.85 -16.02 26.21
C LEU A 82 11.69 -15.29 27.55
N PRO A 83 12.04 -13.99 27.62
CA PRO A 83 11.77 -13.18 28.81
C PRO A 83 10.25 -13.20 29.12
N PRO A 84 9.86 -13.17 30.40
CA PRO A 84 8.45 -13.27 30.78
C PRO A 84 7.64 -12.17 30.09
N ALA A 85 6.56 -12.56 29.41
CA ALA A 85 5.60 -11.63 28.84
C ALA A 85 5.13 -10.65 29.94
N PRO A 86 4.98 -9.36 29.64
CA PRO A 86 4.50 -8.38 30.62
C PRO A 86 3.16 -8.87 31.17
N GLN A 87 3.12 -9.15 32.47
CA GLN A 87 1.91 -9.63 33.13
C GLN A 87 0.90 -8.48 33.16
N LEU A 88 -0.27 -8.70 32.59
CA LEU A 88 -1.35 -7.71 32.66
C LEU A 88 -1.76 -7.54 34.12
N ASN A 89 -1.90 -6.29 34.54
CA ASN A 89 -2.49 -5.96 35.83
C ASN A 89 -3.99 -6.26 35.80
N ALA A 90 -4.35 -7.54 35.98
CA ALA A 90 -5.72 -8.05 35.90
C ALA A 90 -6.73 -7.28 36.77
N SER A 91 -6.26 -6.67 37.87
CA SER A 91 -7.08 -5.89 38.80
C SER A 91 -7.58 -4.54 38.25
N ARG A 92 -7.01 -4.04 37.14
CA ARG A 92 -7.41 -2.77 36.51
C ARG A 92 -8.23 -2.95 35.23
N VAL A 93 -8.26 -4.15 34.66
CA VAL A 93 -8.90 -4.41 33.37
C VAL A 93 -10.36 -4.82 33.59
N ASN A 94 -11.30 -4.01 33.13
CA ASN A 94 -12.71 -4.35 33.18
C ASN A 94 -13.04 -5.39 32.08
N ILE A 95 -13.10 -6.66 32.45
CA ILE A 95 -13.42 -7.77 31.52
C ILE A 95 -14.76 -7.58 30.79
N HIS A 96 -15.73 -6.88 31.39
CA HIS A 96 -17.00 -6.60 30.72
C HIS A 96 -16.82 -5.60 29.56
N GLU A 97 -15.95 -4.60 29.72
CA GLU A 97 -15.63 -3.66 28.65
C GLU A 97 -14.84 -4.33 27.52
N VAL A 98 -13.92 -5.25 27.86
CA VAL A 98 -13.20 -6.07 26.87
C VAL A 98 -14.18 -6.92 26.07
N ARG A 99 -15.10 -7.63 26.74
CA ARG A 99 -16.15 -8.42 26.09
C ARG A 99 -17.00 -7.58 25.15
N GLN A 100 -17.45 -6.42 25.62
CA GLN A 100 -18.29 -5.54 24.82
C GLN A 100 -17.54 -5.04 23.58
N ALA A 101 -16.33 -4.52 23.75
CA ALA A 101 -15.54 -3.98 22.64
C ALA A 101 -15.19 -5.08 21.61
N LEU A 102 -14.90 -6.30 22.06
CA LEU A 102 -14.61 -7.43 21.18
C LEU A 102 -15.86 -7.94 20.44
N ASN A 103 -17.02 -7.96 21.11
CA ASN A 103 -18.29 -8.28 20.47
C ASN A 103 -18.66 -7.24 19.39
N ASP A 104 -18.46 -5.96 19.68
CA ASP A 104 -18.67 -4.87 18.73
C ASP A 104 -17.72 -5.01 17.52
N PHE A 105 -16.44 -5.31 17.77
CA PHE A 105 -15.46 -5.57 16.70
C PHE A 105 -15.82 -6.80 15.84
N ALA A 106 -16.24 -7.91 16.46
CA ALA A 106 -16.67 -9.13 15.75
C ALA A 106 -17.95 -8.90 14.93
N LYS A 107 -18.88 -8.08 15.44
CA LYS A 107 -20.10 -7.69 14.73
C LYS A 107 -19.78 -6.79 13.53
N ASP A 108 -18.96 -5.75 13.73
CA ASP A 108 -18.61 -4.82 12.65
C ASP A 108 -17.72 -5.48 11.59
N SER A 109 -16.81 -6.39 11.95
CA SER A 109 -16.05 -7.20 10.97
C SER A 109 -16.95 -8.11 10.13
N SER A 110 -18.00 -8.68 10.73
CA SER A 110 -19.00 -9.46 10.00
C SER A 110 -19.81 -8.60 9.03
N ALA A 111 -20.23 -7.41 9.46
CA ALA A 111 -20.92 -6.46 8.60
C ALA A 111 -20.02 -5.95 7.46
N LEU A 112 -18.74 -5.68 7.73
CA LEU A 112 -17.77 -5.26 6.73
C LEU A 112 -17.57 -6.33 5.67
N ALA A 113 -17.36 -7.60 6.06
CA ALA A 113 -17.22 -8.70 5.13
C ALA A 113 -18.44 -8.83 4.19
N LEU A 114 -19.65 -8.65 4.71
CA LEU A 114 -20.87 -8.67 3.90
C LEU A 114 -20.97 -7.47 2.96
N SER A 115 -20.60 -6.27 3.43
CA SER A 115 -20.59 -5.05 2.61
C SER A 115 -19.60 -5.16 1.45
N LEU A 116 -18.36 -5.53 1.75
CA LEU A 116 -17.30 -5.70 0.75
C LEU A 116 -17.64 -6.77 -0.28
N ASN A 117 -18.25 -7.89 0.13
CA ASN A 117 -18.66 -8.94 -0.80
C ASN A 117 -19.74 -8.46 -1.80
N ARG A 118 -20.61 -7.51 -1.41
CA ARG A 118 -21.60 -6.92 -2.33
C ARG A 118 -20.94 -6.03 -3.39
N VAL A 119 -19.94 -5.25 -3.00
CA VAL A 119 -19.25 -4.30 -3.89
C VAL A 119 -18.05 -4.91 -4.62
N MET A 120 -17.67 -6.14 -4.31
CA MET A 120 -16.51 -6.85 -4.88
C MET A 120 -16.50 -6.92 -6.42
N TYR A 121 -17.68 -6.97 -7.05
CA TYR A 121 -17.79 -6.97 -8.51
C TYR A 121 -17.69 -5.57 -9.12
N GLN A 122 -18.02 -4.53 -8.36
CA GLN A 122 -18.04 -3.13 -8.80
C GLN A 122 -16.70 -2.43 -8.57
N VAL A 123 -15.97 -2.80 -7.51
CA VAL A 123 -14.68 -2.22 -7.13
C VAL A 123 -13.62 -3.32 -7.19
N PRO A 124 -12.85 -3.44 -8.29
CA PRO A 124 -11.86 -4.50 -8.46
C PRO A 124 -10.82 -4.57 -7.34
N GLY A 125 -10.42 -3.41 -6.78
CA GLY A 125 -9.44 -3.33 -5.69
C GLY A 125 -9.86 -4.00 -4.39
N VAL A 126 -11.15 -4.30 -4.18
CA VAL A 126 -11.63 -4.99 -2.97
C VAL A 126 -11.29 -6.50 -3.00
N ARG A 127 -11.11 -7.08 -4.19
CA ARG A 127 -10.93 -8.54 -4.37
C ARG A 127 -9.66 -9.07 -3.72
N GLU A 128 -8.61 -8.25 -3.68
CA GLU A 128 -7.32 -8.63 -3.11
C GLU A 128 -7.40 -8.75 -1.59
N TYR A 129 -8.30 -8.00 -0.94
CA TYR A 129 -8.36 -7.89 0.52
C TYR A 129 -9.50 -8.70 1.17
N ILE A 130 -10.44 -9.22 0.37
CA ILE A 130 -11.62 -9.94 0.91
C ILE A 130 -11.24 -11.17 1.73
N ALA A 131 -10.20 -11.88 1.31
CA ALA A 131 -9.70 -13.06 2.03
C ALA A 131 -9.20 -12.69 3.43
N ASP A 132 -8.48 -11.58 3.54
CA ASP A 132 -7.92 -11.14 4.83
C ASP A 132 -8.99 -10.55 5.74
N VAL A 133 -9.98 -9.85 5.21
CA VAL A 133 -11.17 -9.42 5.97
C VAL A 133 -11.93 -10.62 6.54
N LEU A 134 -12.08 -11.70 5.77
CA LEU A 134 -12.73 -12.93 6.24
C LEU A 134 -11.91 -13.62 7.33
N LYS A 135 -10.57 -13.60 7.25
CA LYS A 135 -9.69 -14.09 8.33
C LYS A 135 -9.85 -13.26 9.60
N VAL A 136 -9.84 -11.92 9.50
CA VAL A 136 -10.08 -11.02 10.65
C VAL A 136 -11.42 -11.35 11.31
N ARG A 137 -12.48 -11.47 10.50
CA ARG A 137 -13.83 -11.82 10.98
C ARG A 137 -13.83 -13.15 11.72
N ALA A 138 -13.26 -14.20 11.11
CA ALA A 138 -13.24 -15.54 11.70
C ALA A 138 -12.52 -15.53 13.07
N ARG A 139 -11.33 -14.92 13.13
CA ARG A 139 -10.55 -14.84 14.36
C ARG A 139 -11.23 -13.98 15.44
N ALA A 140 -11.82 -12.86 15.05
CA ALA A 140 -12.59 -12.00 15.95
C ALA A 140 -13.80 -12.73 16.55
N SER A 141 -14.53 -13.50 15.74
CA SER A 141 -15.68 -14.29 16.20
C SER A 141 -15.26 -15.39 17.17
N ILE A 142 -14.20 -16.14 16.84
CA ILE A 142 -13.67 -17.22 17.70
C ILE A 142 -13.21 -16.64 19.04
N LEU A 143 -12.48 -15.52 19.01
CA LEU A 143 -12.00 -14.87 20.23
C LEU A 143 -13.18 -14.33 21.05
N SER A 144 -14.17 -13.68 20.43
CA SER A 144 -15.39 -13.19 21.09
C SER A 144 -16.11 -14.32 21.83
N ASP A 145 -16.33 -15.46 21.16
CA ASP A 145 -16.96 -16.64 21.78
C ASP A 145 -16.12 -17.21 22.93
N ARG A 146 -14.79 -17.16 22.82
CA ARG A 146 -13.86 -17.63 23.86
C ARG A 146 -13.85 -16.73 25.08
N VAL A 147 -13.82 -15.41 24.92
CA VAL A 147 -13.86 -14.43 26.04
C VAL A 147 -15.17 -14.55 26.83
N ASN A 148 -16.24 -15.01 26.19
CA ASN A 148 -17.50 -15.32 26.88
C ASN A 148 -17.42 -16.60 27.74
N ARG A 149 -16.48 -17.51 27.45
CA ARG A 149 -16.29 -18.80 28.15
C ARG A 149 -15.09 -18.82 29.11
N SER A 150 -14.07 -18.02 28.85
CA SER A 150 -12.82 -17.94 29.61
C SER A 150 -12.55 -16.51 30.09
N SER A 151 -11.94 -16.38 31.26
CA SER A 151 -11.56 -15.09 31.85
C SER A 151 -10.04 -14.86 31.88
N ASP A 152 -9.24 -15.68 31.18
CA ASP A 152 -7.78 -15.51 31.12
C ASP A 152 -7.39 -14.35 30.21
N LEU A 153 -7.19 -13.18 30.82
CA LEU A 153 -6.83 -11.94 30.12
C LEU A 153 -5.52 -12.02 29.35
N ASN A 154 -4.52 -12.77 29.82
CA ASN A 154 -3.21 -12.83 29.16
C ASN A 154 -3.30 -13.63 27.85
N GLN A 155 -4.06 -14.72 27.87
CA GLN A 155 -4.35 -15.49 26.67
C GLN A 155 -5.16 -14.65 25.68
N ILE A 156 -6.21 -13.96 26.15
CA ILE A 156 -7.05 -13.09 25.31
C ILE A 156 -6.21 -11.98 24.66
N ALA A 157 -5.32 -11.35 25.41
CA ALA A 157 -4.42 -10.31 24.92
C ALA A 157 -3.44 -10.83 23.85
N THR A 158 -2.89 -12.02 24.04
CA THR A 158 -1.99 -12.64 23.06
C THR A 158 -2.72 -12.93 21.74
N GLU A 159 -3.91 -13.54 21.83
CA GLU A 159 -4.74 -13.86 20.67
C GLU A 159 -5.28 -12.60 19.98
N TYR A 160 -5.60 -11.57 20.75
CA TYR A 160 -6.01 -10.28 20.22
C TYR A 160 -4.87 -9.60 19.46
N GLY A 161 -3.62 -9.72 19.91
CA GLY A 161 -2.46 -9.15 19.23
C GLY A 161 -2.32 -9.61 17.77
N GLU A 162 -2.65 -10.87 17.47
CA GLU A 162 -2.68 -11.38 16.09
C GLU A 162 -3.79 -10.74 15.24
N ILE A 163 -4.95 -10.47 15.86
CA ILE A 163 -6.10 -9.84 15.21
C ILE A 163 -5.81 -8.36 14.93
N ASP A 164 -5.29 -7.64 15.93
CA ASP A 164 -4.83 -6.24 15.80
C ASP A 164 -3.83 -6.10 14.65
N GLN A 165 -2.83 -6.97 14.60
CA GLN A 165 -1.82 -6.96 13.54
C GLN A 165 -2.45 -7.16 12.15
N LEU A 166 -3.32 -8.17 11.98
CA LEU A 166 -3.97 -8.44 10.70
C LEU A 166 -4.92 -7.30 10.30
N TRP A 167 -5.72 -6.81 11.26
CA TRP A 167 -6.71 -5.78 11.01
C TRP A 167 -6.08 -4.45 10.60
N ARG A 168 -4.98 -4.02 11.22
CA ARG A 168 -4.30 -2.78 10.84
C ARG A 168 -3.82 -2.77 9.40
N VAL A 169 -3.26 -3.88 8.92
CA VAL A 169 -2.81 -4.01 7.52
C VAL A 169 -4.01 -3.88 6.59
N VAL A 170 -5.08 -4.63 6.89
CA VAL A 170 -6.31 -4.64 6.09
C VAL A 170 -7.00 -3.27 6.10
N SER A 171 -7.07 -2.60 7.24
CA SER A 171 -7.76 -1.31 7.36
C SER A 171 -7.04 -0.22 6.55
N LEU A 172 -5.71 -0.16 6.62
CA LEU A 172 -4.90 0.77 5.82
C LEU A 172 -5.04 0.50 4.32
N GLN A 173 -5.04 -0.76 3.91
CA GLN A 173 -5.23 -1.12 2.50
C GLN A 173 -6.62 -0.73 2.01
N LEU A 174 -7.67 -1.04 2.78
CA LEU A 174 -9.04 -0.69 2.44
C LEU A 174 -9.30 0.81 2.42
N GLU A 175 -8.65 1.59 3.29
CA GLU A 175 -8.72 3.06 3.27
C GLU A 175 -8.17 3.66 1.96
N ASN A 176 -7.21 2.99 1.32
CA ASN A 176 -6.63 3.41 0.05
C ASN A 176 -7.44 2.95 -1.18
N VAL A 177 -8.44 2.09 -1.01
CA VAL A 177 -9.28 1.62 -2.13
C VAL A 177 -10.24 2.71 -2.59
N ARG A 178 -10.05 3.18 -3.83
CA ARG A 178 -10.96 4.17 -4.45
C ARG A 178 -12.32 3.54 -4.76
N GLY A 179 -13.38 4.30 -4.54
CA GLY A 179 -14.76 3.88 -4.88
C GLY A 179 -15.43 3.01 -3.81
N LEU A 180 -14.83 2.88 -2.63
CA LEU A 180 -15.46 2.22 -1.49
C LEU A 180 -16.72 3.00 -1.06
N ASP A 181 -17.79 2.27 -0.77
CA ASP A 181 -19.04 2.85 -0.33
C ASP A 181 -18.93 3.42 1.10
N ARG A 182 -19.77 4.41 1.42
CA ARG A 182 -19.74 5.10 2.73
C ARG A 182 -20.03 4.16 3.89
N GLU A 183 -20.82 3.10 3.70
CA GLU A 183 -21.13 2.14 4.76
C GLU A 183 -19.87 1.35 5.15
N SER A 184 -19.13 0.83 4.17
CA SER A 184 -17.84 0.16 4.40
C SER A 184 -16.81 1.09 5.04
N GLN A 185 -16.71 2.35 4.61
CA GLN A 185 -15.81 3.33 5.24
C GLN A 185 -16.18 3.57 6.72
N ASN A 186 -17.47 3.70 7.03
CA ASN A 186 -17.94 3.86 8.40
C ASN A 186 -17.70 2.61 9.26
N LEU A 187 -17.80 1.41 8.68
CA LEU A 187 -17.48 0.15 9.35
C LEU A 187 -15.98 0.07 9.69
N ILE A 188 -15.11 0.41 8.74
CA ILE A 188 -13.65 0.48 8.97
C ILE A 188 -13.34 1.45 10.11
N ALA A 189 -13.93 2.65 10.10
CA ALA A 189 -13.70 3.65 11.15
C ALA A 189 -14.17 3.15 12.55
N ARG A 190 -15.33 2.49 12.64
CA ARG A 190 -15.82 1.91 13.90
C ARG A 190 -14.95 0.76 14.39
N MET A 191 -14.52 -0.11 13.49
CA MET A 191 -13.58 -1.18 13.83
C MET A 191 -12.25 -0.62 14.32
N ASN A 192 -11.70 0.42 13.68
CA ASN A 192 -10.49 1.12 14.14
C ASN A 192 -10.67 1.74 15.54
N GLN A 193 -11.87 2.25 15.86
CA GLN A 193 -12.17 2.77 17.20
C GLN A 193 -12.24 1.65 18.25
N ALA A 194 -12.91 0.54 17.92
CA ALA A 194 -12.98 -0.63 18.79
C ALA A 194 -11.60 -1.25 19.02
N ASP A 195 -10.77 -1.28 17.97
CA ASP A 195 -9.40 -1.78 18.01
C ASP A 195 -8.51 -1.00 18.97
N ARG A 196 -8.52 0.34 18.88
CA ARG A 196 -7.82 1.21 19.83
C ARG A 196 -8.29 1.01 21.27
N LYS A 197 -9.61 0.91 21.47
CA LYS A 197 -10.19 0.66 22.79
C LYS A 197 -9.74 -0.69 23.35
N LEU A 198 -9.71 -1.73 22.53
CA LEU A 198 -9.23 -3.06 22.94
C LEU A 198 -7.73 -3.05 23.25
N GLY A 199 -6.92 -2.36 22.43
CA GLY A 199 -5.50 -2.15 22.70
C GLY A 199 -5.24 -1.45 24.04
N ASP A 200 -6.01 -0.40 24.35
CA ASP A 200 -5.93 0.32 25.64
C ASP A 200 -6.34 -0.57 26.82
N LEU A 201 -7.45 -1.30 26.68
CA LEU A 201 -7.99 -2.16 27.75
C LEU A 201 -7.10 -3.37 28.03
N LEU A 202 -6.60 -4.02 26.99
CA LEU A 202 -5.74 -5.19 27.09
C LEU A 202 -4.27 -4.81 27.30
N GLN A 203 -3.93 -3.51 27.29
CA GLN A 203 -2.55 -2.99 27.31
C GLN A 203 -1.66 -3.64 26.24
N THR A 204 -2.29 -4.22 25.23
CA THR A 204 -1.65 -4.71 24.02
C THR A 204 -1.49 -3.49 23.13
N GLY A 205 -0.45 -2.69 23.40
CA GLY A 205 0.03 -1.77 22.38
C GLY A 205 0.36 -2.56 21.10
N PRO A 206 0.35 -1.93 19.91
CA PRO A 206 0.73 -2.59 18.67
C PRO A 206 1.98 -3.41 18.87
N GLN A 207 1.88 -4.72 18.62
CA GLN A 207 3.00 -5.62 18.78
C GLN A 207 4.00 -5.41 17.65
N LEU A 208 4.73 -4.30 17.72
CA LEU A 208 5.90 -4.06 16.89
C LEU A 208 6.85 -5.23 17.10
N LYS A 209 7.28 -5.84 15.99
CA LYS A 209 8.40 -6.76 16.00
C LYS A 209 9.69 -5.98 16.28
N ARG A 210 9.89 -5.54 17.52
CA ARG A 210 10.94 -4.58 17.91
C ARG A 210 12.34 -5.07 17.56
N THR A 211 12.60 -6.36 17.70
CA THR A 211 13.89 -6.97 17.33
C THR A 211 14.15 -6.86 15.83
N GLU A 212 13.14 -7.17 15.02
CA GLU A 212 13.23 -7.06 13.56
C GLU A 212 13.36 -5.60 13.16
N LEU A 213 12.54 -4.72 13.74
CA LEU A 213 12.57 -3.28 13.49
C LEU A 213 13.94 -2.68 13.85
N LEU A 214 14.50 -3.01 15.02
CA LEU A 214 15.81 -2.54 15.47
C LEU A 214 16.93 -3.03 14.54
N THR A 215 16.82 -4.26 14.04
CA THR A 215 17.79 -4.80 13.07
C THR A 215 17.71 -4.02 11.77
N GLN A 216 16.50 -3.76 11.26
CA GLN A 216 16.32 -3.01 10.02
C GLN A 216 16.72 -1.53 10.17
N THR A 217 16.41 -0.88 11.30
CA THR A 217 16.81 0.52 11.54
C THR A 217 18.32 0.67 11.67
N SER A 218 18.99 -0.30 12.30
CA SER A 218 20.46 -0.34 12.41
C SER A 218 21.12 -0.51 11.03
N ALA A 219 20.60 -1.42 10.21
CA ALA A 219 21.07 -1.61 8.83
C ALA A 219 20.83 -0.36 7.95
N LEU A 220 19.73 0.36 8.17
CA LEU A 220 19.46 1.64 7.48
C LEU A 220 20.45 2.73 7.89
N SER A 221 20.72 2.88 9.19
CA SER A 221 21.72 3.81 9.70
C SER A 221 23.10 3.54 9.08
N ASN A 222 23.50 2.26 9.01
CA ASN A 222 24.76 1.87 8.37
C ASN A 222 24.77 2.20 6.86
N ALA A 223 23.66 1.96 6.15
CA ALA A 223 23.55 2.31 4.73
C ALA A 223 23.66 3.83 4.50
N LEU A 224 23.11 4.64 5.40
CA LEU A 224 23.25 6.10 5.38
C LEU A 224 24.69 6.53 5.66
N GLY A 225 25.35 5.95 6.67
CA GLY A 225 26.76 6.22 6.96
C GLY A 225 27.66 5.95 5.76
N ILE A 226 27.50 4.80 5.11
CA ILE A 226 28.23 4.46 3.87
C ILE A 226 27.94 5.49 2.76
N LEU A 227 26.69 5.91 2.58
CA LEU A 227 26.35 6.92 1.57
C LEU A 227 27.01 8.27 1.88
N VAL A 228 27.10 8.68 3.15
CA VAL A 228 27.77 9.91 3.55
C VAL A 228 29.27 9.84 3.27
N GLU A 229 29.91 8.70 3.57
CA GLU A 229 31.32 8.45 3.21
C GLU A 229 31.53 8.49 1.68
N ASP A 230 30.64 7.84 0.92
CA ASP A 230 30.67 7.86 -0.55
C ASP A 230 30.56 9.29 -1.09
N ILE A 231 29.67 10.12 -0.53
CA ILE A 231 29.54 11.55 -0.89
C ILE A 231 30.84 12.30 -0.58
N GLU A 232 31.45 12.02 0.57
CA GLU A 232 32.69 12.67 0.98
C GLU A 232 33.83 12.37 -0.01
N ILE A 233 33.93 11.12 -0.47
CA ILE A 233 34.96 10.67 -1.41
C ILE A 233 34.66 11.18 -2.82
N GLU A 234 33.47 10.88 -3.34
CA GLU A 234 33.10 11.07 -4.73
C GLU A 234 32.87 12.54 -5.11
N LEU A 235 32.35 13.36 -4.18
CA LEU A 235 32.10 14.79 -4.42
C LEU A 235 33.23 15.67 -3.88
N SER A 236 34.46 15.13 -3.77
CA SER A 236 35.64 15.87 -3.28
C SER A 236 35.92 17.21 -3.98
N ARG A 237 35.46 17.38 -5.21
CA ARG A 237 35.67 18.59 -6.03
C ARG A 237 34.50 19.57 -6.01
N GLU A 238 33.37 19.20 -5.41
CA GLU A 238 32.16 20.01 -5.40
C GLU A 238 32.18 21.03 -4.25
N PRO A 239 31.82 22.30 -4.51
CA PRO A 239 31.83 23.35 -3.49
C PRO A 239 30.79 23.11 -2.38
N GLN A 240 29.73 22.36 -2.69
CA GLN A 240 28.63 22.05 -1.76
C GLN A 240 28.88 20.78 -0.92
N LYS A 241 30.05 20.12 -1.06
CA LYS A 241 30.38 18.87 -0.36
C LYS A 241 30.11 18.94 1.14
N PHE A 242 30.65 19.97 1.82
CA PHE A 242 30.52 20.09 3.28
C PHE A 242 29.06 20.24 3.73
N GLU A 243 28.24 20.92 2.94
CA GLU A 243 26.81 21.06 3.22
C GLU A 243 26.07 19.73 3.03
N LEU A 244 26.38 18.99 1.97
CA LEU A 244 25.79 17.68 1.70
C LEU A 244 26.18 16.65 2.76
N VAL A 245 27.46 16.59 3.13
CA VAL A 245 27.93 15.70 4.20
C VAL A 245 27.24 16.04 5.53
N ARG A 246 27.17 17.32 5.90
CA ARG A 246 26.46 17.75 7.11
C ARG A 246 24.98 17.36 7.08
N THR A 247 24.29 17.63 5.97
CA THR A 247 22.87 17.27 5.82
C THR A 247 22.67 15.75 5.87
N GLY A 248 23.59 14.98 5.28
CA GLY A 248 23.57 13.51 5.35
C GLY A 248 23.75 12.99 6.77
N GLN A 249 24.68 13.56 7.54
CA GLN A 249 24.87 13.26 8.96
C GLN A 249 23.62 13.60 9.78
N GLU A 250 22.96 14.74 9.51
CA GLU A 250 21.70 15.10 10.18
C GLU A 250 20.59 14.06 9.93
N VAL A 251 20.48 13.55 8.70
CA VAL A 251 19.52 12.49 8.33
C VAL A 251 19.87 11.17 9.02
N GLU A 252 21.15 10.79 9.06
CA GLU A 252 21.62 9.61 9.79
C GLU A 252 21.29 9.70 11.29
N GLN A 253 21.55 10.85 11.92
CA GLN A 253 21.25 11.07 13.34
C GLN A 253 19.76 10.92 13.66
N ARG A 254 18.85 11.33 12.76
CA ARG A 254 17.42 11.07 12.93
C ARG A 254 17.09 9.59 12.91
N MET A 255 17.75 8.80 12.07
CA MET A 255 17.55 7.34 12.05
C MET A 255 18.06 6.66 13.32
N ILE A 256 19.14 7.18 13.90
CA ILE A 256 19.62 6.77 15.23
C ILE A 256 18.59 7.11 16.31
N GLN A 257 17.95 8.29 16.24
CA GLN A 257 16.87 8.67 17.17
C GLN A 257 15.68 7.70 17.09
N VAL A 258 15.26 7.30 15.88
CA VAL A 258 14.23 6.25 15.70
C VAL A 258 14.66 4.95 16.40
N SER A 259 15.92 4.54 16.21
CA SER A 259 16.47 3.33 16.86
C SER A 259 16.45 3.43 18.39
N ASN A 260 16.78 4.59 18.95
CA ASN A 260 16.73 4.82 20.40
C ASN A 260 15.30 4.74 20.95
N LEU A 261 14.31 5.30 20.24
CA LEU A 261 12.90 5.18 20.64
C LEU A 261 12.43 3.71 20.68
N ILE A 262 12.95 2.87 19.76
CA ILE A 262 12.65 1.44 19.73
C ILE A 262 13.29 0.73 20.94
N ILE A 263 14.55 1.04 21.26
CA ILE A 263 15.28 0.50 22.42
C ILE A 263 14.58 0.88 23.73
N ASP A 264 14.18 2.15 23.86
CA ASP A 264 13.47 2.70 25.03
C ASP A 264 12.03 2.19 25.16
N ARG A 265 11.59 1.33 24.24
CA ARG A 265 10.25 0.73 24.19
C ARG A 265 9.14 1.79 24.18
N GLN A 266 9.40 2.91 23.51
CA GLN A 266 8.42 3.98 23.36
C GLN A 266 7.17 3.51 22.61
N SER A 267 6.13 4.34 22.66
CA SER A 267 4.87 4.05 21.97
C SER A 267 5.08 4.00 20.46
N TYR A 268 4.26 3.19 19.78
CA TYR A 268 4.27 3.11 18.31
C TYR A 268 4.07 4.47 17.65
N ASP A 269 3.18 5.31 18.19
CA ASP A 269 2.94 6.64 17.62
C ASP A 269 4.17 7.55 17.71
N ALA A 270 4.98 7.42 18.78
CA ALA A 270 6.24 8.13 18.90
C ALA A 270 7.26 7.64 17.86
N ILE A 271 7.42 6.32 17.74
CA ILE A 271 8.33 5.70 16.76
C ILE A 271 7.91 6.06 15.32
N LYS A 272 6.62 5.93 15.00
CA LYS A 272 6.04 6.28 13.70
C LYS A 272 6.25 7.74 13.36
N ARG A 273 6.00 8.65 14.30
CA ARG A 273 6.18 10.10 14.08
C ARG A 273 7.63 10.43 13.77
N GLU A 274 8.56 9.90 14.55
CA GLU A 274 9.99 10.14 14.34
C GLU A 274 10.46 9.54 13.00
N TYR A 275 9.97 8.35 12.68
CA TYR A 275 10.28 7.72 11.40
C TYR A 275 9.74 8.51 10.19
N LEU A 276 8.53 9.06 10.27
CA LEU A 276 8.00 9.93 9.21
C LEU A 276 8.84 11.22 9.07
N ALA A 277 9.28 11.81 10.19
CA ALA A 277 10.17 12.97 10.17
C ALA A 277 11.55 12.65 9.58
N PHE A 278 12.07 11.44 9.81
CA PHE A 278 13.23 10.92 9.10
C PHE A 278 12.95 10.81 7.60
N ARG A 279 11.83 10.19 7.19
CA ARG A 279 11.49 9.97 5.77
C ARG A 279 11.40 11.29 4.99
N ASP A 280 10.81 12.32 5.57
CA ASP A 280 10.73 13.64 4.95
C ASP A 280 12.13 14.27 4.76
N SER A 281 13.00 14.14 5.77
CA SER A 281 14.38 14.62 5.67
C SER A 281 15.21 13.85 4.64
N TRP A 282 15.03 12.52 4.58
CA TRP A 282 15.67 11.65 3.61
C TRP A 282 15.22 11.98 2.18
N ASN A 283 13.92 12.13 1.92
CA ASN A 283 13.40 12.45 0.60
C ASN A 283 13.93 13.80 0.07
N SER A 284 13.99 14.80 0.95
CA SER A 284 14.59 16.10 0.63
C SER A 284 16.08 15.97 0.29
N PHE A 285 16.83 15.19 1.09
CA PHE A 285 18.25 14.96 0.89
C PHE A 285 18.54 14.16 -0.39
N ALA A 286 17.84 13.05 -0.61
CA ALA A 286 17.98 12.22 -1.82
C ALA A 286 17.69 13.03 -3.09
N THR A 287 16.71 13.93 -3.06
CA THR A 287 16.40 14.83 -4.19
C THR A 287 17.58 15.76 -4.51
N ARG A 288 18.30 16.25 -3.50
CA ARG A 288 19.51 17.08 -3.70
C ARG A 288 20.69 16.28 -4.27
N LEU A 289 20.75 14.98 -4.02
CA LEU A 289 21.84 14.12 -4.52
C LEU A 289 21.67 13.70 -5.98
N ARG A 290 20.43 13.66 -6.50
CA ARG A 290 20.13 13.23 -7.88
C ARG A 290 20.89 13.99 -8.99
N PRO A 291 21.09 15.32 -8.92
CA PRO A 291 21.76 16.09 -9.98
C PRO A 291 23.26 15.80 -10.16
N TYR A 292 23.94 15.19 -9.18
CA TYR A 292 25.38 14.94 -9.29
C TYR A 292 25.72 13.74 -10.19
N HIS A 293 24.72 12.96 -10.61
CA HIS A 293 24.85 11.89 -11.61
C HIS A 293 25.99 10.90 -11.35
N ASN A 294 26.29 10.62 -10.08
CA ASN A 294 27.32 9.66 -9.70
C ASN A 294 26.68 8.28 -9.47
N ARG A 295 27.26 7.25 -10.10
CA ARG A 295 26.79 5.86 -10.01
C ARG A 295 26.89 5.29 -8.59
N ILE A 296 27.94 5.62 -7.84
CA ILE A 296 28.15 5.15 -6.47
C ILE A 296 27.08 5.74 -5.56
N ILE A 297 26.86 7.06 -5.64
CA ILE A 297 25.81 7.76 -4.89
C ILE A 297 24.42 7.20 -5.25
N SER A 298 24.15 6.96 -6.54
CA SER A 298 22.88 6.40 -7.00
C SER A 298 22.63 5.00 -6.41
N ARG A 299 23.66 4.15 -6.35
CA ARG A 299 23.59 2.84 -5.70
C ARG A 299 23.37 2.96 -4.19
N GLY A 300 24.03 3.92 -3.54
CA GLY A 300 23.83 4.19 -2.12
C GLY A 300 22.38 4.61 -1.83
N ILE A 301 21.82 5.52 -2.62
CA ILE A 301 20.40 5.90 -2.54
C ILE A 301 19.48 4.69 -2.69
N GLN A 302 19.72 3.83 -3.68
CA GLN A 302 18.91 2.61 -3.88
C GLN A 302 18.97 1.66 -2.67
N ARG A 303 20.15 1.48 -2.07
CA ARG A 303 20.31 0.66 -0.86
C ARG A 303 19.49 1.21 0.31
N VAL A 304 19.52 2.53 0.51
CA VAL A 304 18.72 3.20 1.55
C VAL A 304 17.23 3.02 1.28
N VAL A 305 16.77 3.19 0.04
CA VAL A 305 15.35 2.99 -0.34
C VAL A 305 14.91 1.54 -0.13
N GLN A 306 15.72 0.55 -0.50
CA GLN A 306 15.40 -0.85 -0.29
C GLN A 306 15.20 -1.15 1.20
N GLN A 307 16.08 -0.60 2.03
CA GLN A 307 16.04 -0.80 3.47
C GLN A 307 14.89 -0.02 4.14
N ASP A 308 14.56 1.16 3.60
CA ASP A 308 13.40 1.96 4.00
C ASP A 308 12.09 1.17 3.81
N ARG A 309 11.91 0.50 2.66
CA ARG A 309 10.71 -0.33 2.39
C ARG A 309 10.50 -1.40 3.44
N SER A 310 11.55 -2.12 3.84
CA SER A 310 11.49 -3.13 4.91
C SER A 310 11.03 -2.54 6.23
N ILE A 311 11.45 -1.31 6.56
CA ILE A 311 11.02 -0.63 7.79
C ILE A 311 9.58 -0.15 7.67
N GLN A 312 9.17 0.37 6.51
CA GLN A 312 7.77 0.75 6.27
C GLN A 312 6.83 -0.45 6.42
N GLU A 313 7.23 -1.64 5.96
CA GLU A 313 6.47 -2.88 6.16
C GLU A 313 6.34 -3.22 7.65
N LEU A 314 7.43 -3.11 8.42
CA LEU A 314 7.42 -3.39 9.85
C LEU A 314 6.67 -2.34 10.69
N LEU A 315 6.66 -1.09 10.24
CA LEU A 315 5.88 -0.01 10.85
C LEU A 315 4.45 0.06 10.32
N TRP A 316 4.09 -0.81 9.37
CA TRP A 316 2.80 -0.84 8.69
C TRP A 316 2.40 0.54 8.14
N LEU A 317 3.33 1.19 7.48
CA LEU A 317 3.05 2.41 6.73
C LEU A 317 2.58 2.03 5.33
N PRO A 318 1.61 2.78 4.75
CA PRO A 318 1.30 2.60 3.34
C PRO A 318 2.61 2.83 2.57
N GLN A 319 3.01 1.81 1.81
CA GLN A 319 4.05 2.00 0.80
C GLN A 319 3.48 3.05 -0.14
N ASP A 320 4.09 4.24 -0.18
CA ASP A 320 3.64 5.27 -1.12
C ASP A 320 3.63 4.61 -2.50
N GLY A 321 2.44 4.52 -3.11
CA GLY A 321 2.26 3.87 -4.40
C GLY A 321 3.34 4.38 -5.34
N ALA A 322 4.13 3.44 -5.88
CA ALA A 322 5.35 3.63 -6.65
C ALA A 322 5.73 5.10 -6.87
N ASN A 323 6.66 5.63 -6.06
CA ASN A 323 7.11 7.03 -6.13
C ASN A 323 7.47 7.36 -7.59
N MET A 324 6.60 8.10 -8.25
CA MET A 324 6.66 8.29 -9.70
C MET A 324 7.95 9.01 -10.13
N GLN A 325 8.49 9.82 -9.23
CA GLN A 325 9.79 10.45 -9.40
C GLN A 325 10.95 9.46 -9.28
N GLU A 326 10.81 8.44 -8.44
CA GLU A 326 11.77 7.33 -8.35
C GLU A 326 11.71 6.47 -9.61
N ILE A 327 10.51 6.15 -10.11
CA ILE A 327 10.34 5.42 -11.37
C ILE A 327 10.94 6.22 -12.52
N ALA A 328 10.64 7.51 -12.64
CA ALA A 328 11.22 8.38 -13.65
C ALA A 328 12.75 8.38 -13.58
N HIS A 329 13.32 8.49 -12.38
CA HIS A 329 14.78 8.46 -12.21
C HIS A 329 15.40 7.10 -12.56
N LEU A 330 14.79 5.99 -12.13
CA LEU A 330 15.26 4.64 -12.47
C LEU A 330 15.18 4.40 -13.98
N THR A 331 14.14 4.92 -14.64
CA THR A 331 13.95 4.79 -16.08
C THR A 331 14.98 5.64 -16.84
N GLU A 332 15.31 6.84 -16.35
CA GLU A 332 16.37 7.70 -16.90
C GLU A 332 17.77 7.08 -16.70
N ALA A 333 18.01 6.43 -15.55
CA ALA A 333 19.25 5.70 -15.27
C ALA A 333 19.38 4.47 -16.18
N LEU A 334 18.29 3.71 -16.36
CA LEU A 334 18.23 2.58 -17.29
C LEU A 334 18.53 3.03 -18.72
N LYS A 335 17.94 4.14 -19.18
CA LYS A 335 18.23 4.71 -20.50
C LYS A 335 19.73 4.95 -20.69
N ARG A 336 20.36 5.59 -19.70
CA ARG A 336 21.79 5.90 -19.75
C ARG A 336 22.66 4.66 -19.75
N ASP A 337 22.35 3.67 -18.93
CA ASP A 337 23.09 2.41 -18.88
C ASP A 337 22.96 1.65 -20.21
N VAL A 338 21.76 1.68 -20.83
CA VAL A 338 21.52 1.10 -22.15
C VAL A 338 22.28 1.87 -23.24
N ASP A 339 22.19 3.20 -23.26
CA ASP A 339 22.93 4.05 -24.20
C ASP A 339 24.44 3.86 -24.07
N GLU A 340 24.96 3.77 -22.84
CA GLU A 340 26.38 3.53 -22.58
C GLU A 340 26.79 2.13 -23.03
N PHE A 341 25.96 1.11 -22.78
CA PHE A 341 26.18 -0.24 -23.27
C PHE A 341 26.26 -0.28 -24.80
N TYR A 342 25.32 0.35 -25.51
CA TYR A 342 25.36 0.42 -26.98
C TYR A 342 26.56 1.21 -27.52
N ARG A 343 26.98 2.29 -26.83
CA ARG A 343 28.17 3.05 -27.23
C ARG A 343 29.48 2.30 -26.98
N ARG A 344 29.55 1.47 -25.93
CA ARG A 344 30.76 0.72 -25.53
C ARG A 344 30.79 -0.69 -26.11
N ALA A 345 29.68 -1.20 -26.66
CA ALA A 345 29.62 -2.47 -27.36
C ALA A 345 30.55 -2.45 -28.58
N THR A 346 31.65 -3.19 -28.50
CA THR A 346 32.62 -3.26 -29.60
C THR A 346 32.19 -4.29 -30.64
N LEU A 347 32.56 -4.07 -31.90
CA LEU A 347 32.40 -5.02 -33.02
C LEU A 347 32.94 -6.42 -32.69
N ARG A 348 33.98 -6.50 -31.84
CA ARG A 348 34.56 -7.76 -31.35
C ARG A 348 33.60 -8.56 -30.47
N LEU A 349 32.77 -7.88 -29.67
CA LEU A 349 31.75 -8.50 -28.83
C LEU A 349 30.61 -9.07 -29.70
N LEU A 350 30.20 -8.33 -30.73
CA LEU A 350 29.19 -8.76 -31.70
C LEU A 350 29.64 -9.99 -32.52
N ILE A 351 30.94 -10.08 -32.85
CA ILE A 351 31.51 -11.23 -33.57
C ILE A 351 31.64 -12.48 -32.68
N SER A 352 31.78 -12.30 -31.36
CA SER A 352 31.92 -13.42 -30.41
C SER A 352 30.60 -14.09 -30.02
N LEU A 353 29.46 -13.50 -30.40
CA LEU A 353 28.13 -14.04 -30.10
C LEU A 353 27.69 -15.05 -31.17
N PRO A 354 27.09 -16.20 -30.79
CA PRO A 354 26.67 -17.24 -31.75
C PRO A 354 25.59 -16.73 -32.71
N PRO A 355 25.59 -17.05 -34.01
CA PRO A 355 24.75 -16.38 -35.01
C PRO A 355 23.25 -16.40 -34.64
N ALA A 356 22.75 -15.29 -34.12
CA ALA A 356 21.35 -15.04 -33.82
C ALA A 356 20.99 -13.61 -34.23
N ASN A 357 19.69 -13.30 -34.31
CA ASN A 357 19.15 -12.00 -34.71
C ASN A 357 19.38 -10.89 -33.67
N TYR A 358 20.61 -10.76 -33.15
CA TYR A 358 20.93 -9.85 -32.05
C TYR A 358 20.61 -8.40 -32.37
N ILE A 359 20.82 -7.96 -33.61
CA ILE A 359 20.53 -6.59 -34.02
C ILE A 359 19.02 -6.31 -33.94
N ALA A 360 18.18 -7.25 -34.39
CA ALA A 360 16.74 -7.09 -34.34
C ALA A 360 16.22 -7.12 -32.89
N THR A 361 16.73 -8.04 -32.06
CA THR A 361 16.35 -8.12 -30.64
C THR A 361 16.88 -6.94 -29.84
N SER A 362 18.04 -6.38 -30.21
CA SER A 362 18.62 -5.21 -29.58
C SER A 362 17.82 -3.94 -29.90
N ASP A 363 17.43 -3.77 -31.17
CA ASP A 363 16.56 -2.66 -31.59
C ASP A 363 15.18 -2.74 -30.93
N GLU A 364 14.60 -3.94 -30.85
CA GLU A 364 13.33 -4.16 -30.14
C GLU A 364 13.45 -3.81 -28.65
N PHE A 365 14.52 -4.25 -28.00
CA PHE A 365 14.80 -3.92 -26.60
C PHE A 365 14.96 -2.40 -26.39
N TYR A 366 15.71 -1.72 -27.27
CA TYR A 366 15.88 -0.27 -27.21
C TYR A 366 14.54 0.46 -27.36
N GLY A 367 13.71 0.03 -28.32
CA GLY A 367 12.37 0.57 -28.53
C GLY A 367 11.44 0.37 -27.32
N THR A 368 11.51 -0.78 -26.63
CA THR A 368 10.75 -0.97 -25.37
C THR A 368 11.22 -0.05 -24.25
N VAL A 369 12.52 0.23 -24.16
CA VAL A 369 13.06 1.16 -23.14
C VAL A 369 12.64 2.60 -23.45
N GLU A 370 12.67 3.04 -24.71
CA GLU A 370 12.14 4.35 -25.12
C GLU A 370 10.65 4.49 -24.82
N ASN A 371 9.84 3.48 -25.16
CA ASN A 371 8.40 3.51 -24.90
C ASN A 371 8.09 3.53 -23.38
N LEU A 372 8.89 2.82 -22.57
CA LEU A 372 8.78 2.87 -21.11
C LEU A 372 9.05 4.28 -20.57
N ILE A 373 10.09 4.95 -21.08
CA ILE A 373 10.43 6.35 -20.73
C ILE A 373 9.30 7.30 -21.09
N ASP A 374 8.77 7.18 -22.31
CA ASP A 374 7.67 8.02 -22.77
C ASP A 374 6.43 7.82 -21.91
N THR A 375 6.12 6.57 -21.54
CA THR A 375 4.96 6.25 -20.70
C THR A 375 5.11 6.80 -19.28
N VAL A 376 6.33 6.79 -18.73
CA VAL A 376 6.61 7.30 -17.38
C VAL A 376 6.64 8.83 -17.34
N ASN A 377 7.04 9.50 -18.43
CA ASN A 377 7.08 10.96 -18.52
C ASN A 377 5.72 11.61 -18.88
N HIS A 378 4.79 10.87 -19.48
CA HIS A 378 3.46 11.37 -19.88
C HIS A 378 2.33 11.11 -18.87
N ASN A 379 2.56 10.23 -17.88
CA ASN A 379 1.68 10.12 -16.71
C ASN A 379 2.14 11.12 -15.64
#